data_AF-M1URY4-F1
#
_entry.id   AF-M1URY4-F1
#
_cell.length_a   1.000
_cell.length_b   1.000
_cell.length_c   1.000
_cell.angle_alpha   90.00
_cell.angle_beta   90.00
_cell.angle_gamma   90.00
#
_symmetry.space_group_name_H-M   'P 1'
#
loop_
_entity.id
_entity.type
_entity.pdbx_description
1 polymer ?
#
loop_
_entity_poly.entity_id
_entity_poly.type
_entity_poly.pdbx_seq_one_letter_code
_entity_poly.pdbx_strand_id
1 'polypeptide(L)' 'MERAGVSGKCLAFFRALYADSWMRIRLGDRSRTPSRRIRRGLRQGDPASPLLFNIFINDLLNNCRQYGLEVPWIDCGDAR' A
#
# COMPACT_ATOMS: atom_id res chain seq x y z
N MET A 1 8.24 -4.15 1.33
CA MET A 1 9.32 -3.54 0.53
C MET A 1 10.63 -4.33 0.64
N GLU A 2 11.11 -4.66 1.85
CA GLU A 2 12.32 -5.50 2.02
C GLU A 2 12.23 -6.84 1.28
N ARG A 3 11.11 -7.56 1.41
CA ARG A 3 10.83 -8.80 0.66
C ARG A 3 10.78 -8.61 -0.86
N ALA A 4 10.56 -7.38 -1.34
CA ALA A 4 10.59 -7.02 -2.74
C ALA A 4 11.99 -6.52 -3.20
N GLY A 5 13.03 -6.74 -2.39
CA GLY A 5 14.42 -6.39 -2.71
C GLY A 5 14.80 -4.94 -2.40
N VAL A 6 13.91 -4.12 -1.84
CA VAL A 6 14.20 -2.72 -1.52
C VAL A 6 14.89 -2.62 -0.16
N SER A 7 16.11 -2.08 -0.12
CA SER A 7 16.94 -1.99 1.09
C SER A 7 17.71 -0.66 1.18
N GLY A 8 18.50 -0.52 2.25
CA GLY A 8 19.42 0.60 2.46
C GLY A 8 18.76 1.98 2.40
N LYS A 9 19.39 2.91 1.68
CA LYS A 9 18.94 4.32 1.58
C LYS A 9 17.54 4.46 0.98
N CYS A 10 17.20 3.63 -0.02
CA CYS A 10 15.88 3.68 -0.66
C CYS A 10 14.78 3.29 0.33
N LEU A 11 14.98 2.20 1.09
CA LEU A 11 14.06 1.80 2.14
C LEU A 11 13.95 2.85 3.25
N ALA A 12 15.08 3.42 3.68
CA ALA A 12 15.11 4.49 4.68
C ALA A 12 14.33 5.73 4.22
N PHE A 13 14.46 6.11 2.94
CA PHE A 13 13.69 7.19 2.34
C PHE A 13 12.18 6.95 2.43
N PHE A 14 11.69 5.78 2.01
CA PHE A 14 10.26 5.47 2.08
C PHE A 14 9.75 5.38 3.53
N ARG A 15 10.54 4.83 4.45
CA ARG A 15 10.20 4.82 5.89
C ARG A 15 10.06 6.24 6.42
N ALA A 16 11.02 7.12 6.12
CA ALA A 16 10.98 8.51 6.54
C ALA A 16 9.80 9.29 5.91
N LEU A 17 9.55 9.05 4.61
CA LEU A 17 8.45 9.69 3.88
C LEU A 17 7.08 9.41 4.52
N TYR A 18 6.87 8.17 5.00
CA TYR A 18 5.62 7.77 5.63
C TYR A 18 5.59 7.96 7.16
N ALA A 19 6.74 8.12 7.83
CA ALA A 19 6.83 8.23 9.29
C ALA A 19 5.98 9.37 9.86
N ASP A 20 5.92 10.51 9.20
CA ASP A 20 5.09 11.65 9.59
C ASP A 20 4.30 12.23 8.42
N SER A 21 3.64 11.35 7.65
CA SER A 21 2.76 11.76 6.57
C SER A 21 1.41 12.26 7.09
N TRP A 22 0.91 13.36 6.53
CA TRP A 22 -0.38 13.97 6.87
C TRP A 22 -1.26 14.13 5.63
N MET A 23 -2.57 14.10 5.83
CA MET A 23 -3.56 14.31 4.78
C MET A 23 -4.63 15.31 5.18
N ARG A 24 -5.29 15.87 4.16
CA ARG A 24 -6.47 16.71 4.28
C ARG A 24 -7.35 16.52 3.05
N ILE A 25 -8.65 16.55 3.24
CA ILE A 25 -9.62 16.36 2.16
C ILE A 25 -10.15 17.73 1.75
N ARG A 26 -10.19 18.00 0.44
CA ARG A 26 -10.85 19.18 -0.13
C ARG A 26 -12.34 18.88 -0.29
N LEU A 27 -13.18 19.74 0.27
CA LEU A 27 -14.64 19.63 0.20
C LEU A 27 -15.19 20.41 -1.02
N GLY A 28 -16.43 20.13 -1.41
CA GLY A 28 -17.06 20.72 -2.61
C GLY A 28 -17.20 22.24 -2.57
N ASP A 29 -17.26 22.81 -1.37
CA ASP A 29 -17.31 24.26 -1.10
C ASP A 29 -15.92 24.94 -1.07
N ARG A 30 -14.87 24.23 -1.53
CA ARG A 30 -13.45 24.64 -1.50
C ARG A 30 -12.83 24.70 -0.10
N SER A 31 -13.60 24.43 0.96
CA SER A 31 -13.05 24.27 2.30
C SER A 31 -12.22 22.98 2.39
N ARG A 32 -11.54 22.79 3.53
CA ARG A 32 -10.71 21.60 3.77
C ARG A 32 -10.96 21.07 5.18
N THR A 33 -10.92 19.75 5.34
CA THR A 33 -11.02 19.11 6.66
C THR A 33 -9.86 19.53 7.59
N PRO A 34 -9.92 19.27 8.90
CA PRO A 34 -8.72 19.31 9.73
C PRO A 34 -7.63 18.38 9.19
N SER A 35 -6.36 18.72 9.45
CA SER A 35 -5.23 17.84 9.12
C SER A 35 -5.31 16.57 9.95
N ARG A 36 -5.05 15.43 9.33
CA ARG A 36 -5.00 14.12 9.99
C ARG A 36 -3.73 13.38 9.60
N ARG A 37 -3.06 12.78 10.58
CA ARG A 37 -1.88 11.96 10.33
C ARG A 37 -2.30 10.65 9.64
N ILE A 38 -1.58 10.29 8.59
CA ILE A 38 -1.79 9.04 7.86
C ILE A 38 -1.20 7.91 8.70
N ARG A 39 -2.07 7.07 9.27
CA ARG A 39 -1.67 5.88 10.04
C ARG A 39 -1.59 4.63 9.17
N ARG A 40 -2.33 4.61 8.06
CA ARG A 40 -2.45 3.51 7.10
C ARG A 40 -2.75 4.07 5.72
N GLY A 41 -2.41 3.32 4.68
CA GLY A 41 -2.66 3.68 3.28
C GLY A 41 -1.49 4.42 2.63
N LEU A 42 -1.74 4.87 1.41
CA LEU A 42 -0.76 5.52 0.54
C LEU A 42 -1.10 7.01 0.34
N ARG A 43 -0.09 7.80 -0.01
CA ARG A 43 -0.26 9.24 -0.27
C ARG A 43 -0.99 9.43 -1.59
N GLN A 44 -2.11 10.15 -1.59
CA GLN A 44 -2.86 10.45 -2.82
C GLN A 44 -2.08 11.43 -3.70
N GLY A 45 -2.02 11.13 -5.01
CA GLY A 45 -1.30 11.95 -5.99
C GLY A 45 0.23 11.80 -5.95
N ASP A 46 0.77 10.94 -5.08
CA ASP A 46 2.20 10.63 -5.05
C ASP A 46 2.55 9.64 -6.17
N PRO A 47 3.49 9.98 -7.08
CA PRO A 47 3.91 9.09 -8.17
C PRO A 47 4.45 7.73 -7.71
N ALA A 48 4.97 7.62 -6.50
CA ALA A 48 5.49 6.36 -5.97
C ALA A 48 4.36 5.45 -5.41
N SER A 49 3.21 6.02 -5.07
CA SER A 49 2.10 5.27 -4.44
C SER A 49 1.63 4.06 -5.28
N PRO A 50 1.45 4.15 -6.62
CA PRO A 50 1.09 2.99 -7.43
C PRO A 50 2.08 1.81 -7.31
N LEU A 51 3.38 2.09 -7.30
CA LEU A 51 4.40 1.06 -7.11
C LEU A 51 4.32 0.43 -5.72
N LEU A 52 4.17 1.26 -4.68
CA LEU A 52 4.02 0.80 -3.30
C LEU A 52 2.76 -0.07 -3.11
N PHE A 53 1.67 0.28 -3.80
CA PHE A 53 0.45 -0.51 -3.83
C PHE A 53 0.71 -1.90 -4.43
N ASN A 54 1.34 -1.95 -5.61
CA ASN A 54 1.65 -3.22 -6.26
C ASN A 54 2.54 -4.11 -5.37
N ILE A 55 3.57 -3.54 -4.73
CA ILE A 55 4.42 -4.29 -3.79
C ILE A 55 3.61 -4.82 -2.59
N PHE A 56 2.64 -4.05 -2.09
CA PHE A 56 1.80 -4.45 -0.96
C PHE A 56 0.82 -5.56 -1.33
N ILE A 57 0.18 -5.46 -2.50
CA ILE A 57 -0.90 -6.36 -2.92
C ILE A 57 -0.38 -7.64 -3.59
N ASN A 58 0.89 -7.67 -4.01
CA ASN A 58 1.47 -8.76 -4.79
C ASN A 58 1.26 -10.14 -4.14
N ASP A 59 1.25 -10.19 -2.81
CA ASP A 59 1.10 -11.44 -2.06
C ASP A 59 -0.35 -11.74 -1.66
N LEU A 60 -1.32 -10.90 -2.04
CA LEU A 60 -2.72 -11.03 -1.61
C LEU A 60 -3.33 -12.38 -2.02
N LEU A 61 -2.96 -12.86 -3.21
CA LEU A 61 -3.51 -14.08 -3.79
C LEU A 61 -2.66 -15.32 -3.46
N ASN A 62 -1.56 -15.15 -2.73
CA ASN A 62 -0.81 -16.29 -2.23
C ASN A 62 -1.67 -17.04 -1.21
N ASN A 63 -1.86 -18.35 -1.41
CA ASN A 63 -2.72 -19.20 -0.58
C ASN A 63 -4.19 -18.74 -0.57
N CYS A 64 -4.69 -18.15 -1.67
CA CYS A 64 -6.04 -17.58 -1.72
C CYS A 64 -7.15 -18.62 -1.47
N ARG A 65 -6.87 -19.91 -1.76
CA ARG A 65 -7.77 -21.04 -1.49
C ARG A 65 -8.18 -21.14 -0.02
N GLN A 66 -7.29 -20.79 0.92
CA GLN A 66 -7.61 -20.82 2.36
C GLN A 66 -8.73 -19.83 2.74
N TYR A 67 -8.96 -18.82 1.90
CA TYR A 67 -10.00 -17.81 2.09
C TYR A 67 -11.26 -18.11 1.27
N GLY A 68 -11.37 -19.31 0.68
CA GLY A 68 -12.50 -19.70 -0.16
C GLY A 68 -12.53 -19.01 -1.53
N LEU A 69 -11.40 -18.45 -1.98
CA LEU A 69 -11.25 -17.84 -3.30
C LEU A 69 -10.60 -18.84 -4.25
N GLU A 70 -11.18 -18.98 -5.44
CA GLU A 70 -10.61 -19.75 -6.55
C GLU A 70 -10.57 -18.86 -7.79
N VAL A 71 -9.38 -18.69 -8.36
CA VAL A 71 -9.16 -17.82 -9.52
C VAL A 71 -8.61 -18.68 -10.66
N PRO A 72 -9.37 -18.94 -11.74
CA PRO A 72 -9.05 -19.99 -12.71
C PRO A 72 -7.69 -19.90 -13.41
N TRP A 73 -7.08 -18.71 -13.45
CA TRP A 73 -5.80 -18.43 -14.13
C TRP A 73 -4.66 -18.12 -13.16
N ILE A 74 -4.87 -18.25 -11.85
CA ILE A 74 -3.85 -17.99 -10.83
C ILE A 74 -3.63 -19.26 -10.02
N ASP A 75 -2.37 -19.68 -9.93
CA ASP A 75 -1.98 -20.71 -8.98
C ASP A 75 -2.07 -20.10 -7.57
N CYS A 76 -3.19 -20.37 -6.90
CA CYS A 76 -3.42 -19.86 -5.55
C CYS A 76 -2.63 -20.62 -4.48
N GLY A 77 -1.85 -21.65 -4.83
CA GLY A 77 -1.14 -22.49 -3.85
C GLY A 77 -2.08 -23.32 -2.97
N ASP A 78 -1.57 -24.43 -2.43
CA ASP A 78 -2.34 -25.28 -1.53
C ASP A 78 -2.29 -24.77 -0.09
N ALA A 79 -3.42 -24.84 0.62
CA ALA A 79 -3.47 -24.61 2.05
C ALA A 79 -2.61 -25.68 2.74
N ARG A 80 -1.50 -25.27 3.35
CA ARG A 80 -0.66 -26.14 4.17
C ARG A 80 -1.37 -26.55 5.45
#